data_AF-A0A818DHF5-F1
#
_entry.id   AF-A0A818DHF5-F1
#
_cell.length_a   1.000
_cell.length_b   1.000
_cell.length_c   1.000
_cell.angle_alpha   90.00
_cell.angle_beta   90.00
_cell.angle_gamma   90.00
#
_symmetry.space_group_name_H-M   'P 1'
#
loop_
_entity.id
_entity.type
_entity.pdbx_description
1 polymer ?
#
loop_
_entity_poly.entity_id
_entity_poly.type
_entity_poly.pdbx_seq_one_letter_code
_entity_poly.pdbx_strand_id
1 'polypeptide(L)'
;MNQHNISLLDLPNEILLMIFKKLDNMYVLSSLLLVNNRRLDALIQENNFSSILNFILPTSLNHTHAPVIPSVDQFCTSILRRINHKVKTLIVGSFSMKDILYAARYPNLTEVKLFNVDSLTISLYFTDNKQLLYTVPRQITDLILVFKNKSYKASLKDYTADLYACILKYCENLKHLSIIGSYPHYYPPLVLSNVPLTTFFSSTLNKLCIRVRHFEDCLALLDGRLKQLTTLIIFIENMEYDSLNVYNMDDLPNLKCLSLTTPFCLTNTYDTQFLPLFHRMLNLEELTLYITIKNRTTFIDGTHIYNEILVHMPRLHMFNFCISTDNYIGSFS
;
A
#
# COMPACT_ATOMS: atom_id res chain seq x y z
N MET A 1 51.11 12.42 -16.48
CA MET A 1 50.24 11.56 -15.65
C MET A 1 49.22 10.91 -16.57
N ASN A 2 49.37 9.62 -16.87
CA ASN A 2 48.43 8.89 -17.72
C ASN A 2 47.17 8.60 -16.89
N GLN A 3 46.06 9.29 -17.17
CA GLN A 3 44.76 8.88 -16.68
C GLN A 3 44.40 7.57 -17.38
N HIS A 4 44.57 6.45 -16.67
CA HIS A 4 43.97 5.20 -17.08
C HIS A 4 42.46 5.31 -16.90
N ASN A 5 41.76 5.63 -17.99
CA ASN A 5 40.30 5.47 -18.05
C ASN A 5 40.00 3.97 -18.08
N ILE A 6 39.56 3.43 -16.94
CA ILE A 6 39.01 2.08 -16.86
C ILE A 6 37.68 2.09 -17.63
N SER A 7 37.57 1.27 -18.67
CA SER A 7 36.30 1.11 -19.38
C SER A 7 35.30 0.40 -18.46
N LEU A 8 34.02 0.77 -18.56
CA LEU A 8 32.96 0.06 -17.85
C LEU A 8 32.97 -1.43 -18.19
N LEU A 9 33.32 -1.79 -19.43
CA LEU A 9 33.41 -3.19 -19.88
C LEU A 9 34.61 -3.95 -19.29
N ASP A 10 35.57 -3.28 -18.67
CA ASP A 10 36.71 -3.93 -18.01
C ASP A 10 36.36 -4.38 -16.59
N LEU A 11 35.25 -3.90 -16.03
CA LEU A 11 34.80 -4.27 -14.69
C LEU A 11 34.25 -5.70 -14.66
N PRO A 12 34.38 -6.44 -13.53
CA PRO A 12 33.72 -7.73 -13.33
C PRO A 12 32.19 -7.64 -13.38
N ASN A 13 31.53 -8.78 -13.67
CA ASN A 13 30.07 -8.84 -13.79
C ASN A 13 29.35 -8.41 -12.51
N GLU A 14 29.89 -8.78 -11.36
CA GLU A 14 29.36 -8.49 -10.04
C GLU A 14 29.32 -6.98 -9.79
N ILE A 15 30.39 -6.28 -10.17
CA ILE A 15 30.51 -4.83 -10.04
C ILE A 15 29.54 -4.13 -11.00
N LEU A 16 29.44 -4.62 -12.25
CA LEU A 16 28.48 -4.09 -13.22
C LEU A 16 27.04 -4.21 -12.73
N LEU A 17 26.66 -5.36 -12.17
CA LEU A 17 25.33 -5.57 -11.60
C LEU A 17 25.08 -4.68 -10.39
N MET A 18 26.07 -4.46 -9.53
CA MET A 18 25.96 -3.51 -8.42
C MET A 18 25.71 -2.09 -8.92
N ILE A 19 26.44 -1.65 -9.96
CA ILE A 19 26.24 -0.34 -10.59
C ILE A 19 24.85 -0.25 -11.21
N PHE A 20 24.47 -1.22 -12.05
CA PHE A 20 23.17 -1.21 -12.73
C PHE A 20 21.99 -1.23 -11.76
N LYS A 21 22.09 -1.95 -10.63
CA LYS A 21 21.06 -1.94 -9.57
C LYS A 21 20.90 -0.58 -8.88
N LYS A 22 21.91 0.29 -8.93
CA LYS A 22 21.84 1.66 -8.39
C LYS A 22 21.30 2.66 -9.41
N LEU A 23 21.24 2.28 -10.68
CA LEU A 23 20.70 3.09 -11.76
C LEU A 23 19.22 2.73 -11.99
N ASP A 24 18.54 3.60 -12.73
CA ASP A 24 17.17 3.33 -13.18
C ASP A 24 17.17 2.16 -14.17
N ASN A 25 16.47 1.08 -13.80
CA ASN A 25 16.47 -0.17 -14.53
C ASN A 25 16.00 0.01 -15.99
N MET A 26 15.01 0.86 -16.22
CA MET A 26 14.47 1.10 -17.56
C MET A 26 15.47 1.78 -18.48
N TYR A 27 16.18 2.79 -17.96
CA TYR A 27 17.23 3.45 -18.74
C TYR A 27 18.39 2.50 -19.03
N VAL A 28 18.85 1.76 -18.03
CA VAL A 28 19.94 0.79 -18.21
C VAL A 28 19.54 -0.25 -19.26
N LEU A 29 18.38 -0.88 -19.13
CA LEU A 29 17.91 -1.88 -20.10
C LEU A 29 17.85 -1.31 -21.53
N SER A 30 17.25 -0.13 -21.68
CA SER A 30 17.09 0.53 -22.98
C SER A 30 18.42 0.92 -23.60
N SER A 31 19.36 1.42 -22.80
CA SER A 31 20.71 1.80 -23.25
C SER A 31 21.54 0.57 -23.62
N LEU A 32 21.49 -0.51 -22.83
CA LEU A 32 22.29 -1.70 -23.08
C LEU A 32 21.87 -2.45 -24.35
N LEU A 33 20.60 -2.36 -24.75
CA LEU A 33 20.14 -2.90 -26.04
C LEU A 33 20.86 -2.28 -27.24
N LEU A 34 21.13 -0.98 -27.19
CA LEU A 34 21.74 -0.25 -28.31
C LEU A 34 23.24 -0.57 -28.46
N VAL A 35 23.87 -1.09 -27.39
CA VAL A 35 25.32 -1.35 -27.35
C VAL A 35 25.69 -2.68 -28.05
N ASN A 36 24.72 -3.53 -28.37
CA ASN A 36 24.91 -4.82 -29.06
C ASN A 36 26.11 -5.62 -28.52
N ASN A 37 26.13 -5.85 -27.20
CA ASN A 37 27.23 -6.52 -26.51
C ASN A 37 26.73 -7.78 -25.82
N ARG A 38 27.22 -8.95 -26.24
CA ARG A 38 26.79 -10.26 -25.72
C ARG A 38 26.95 -10.40 -24.20
N ARG A 39 28.00 -9.80 -23.62
CA ARG A 39 28.24 -9.86 -22.18
C ARG A 39 27.19 -9.04 -21.43
N LEU A 40 26.89 -7.83 -21.91
CA LEU A 40 25.83 -6.99 -21.36
C LEU A 40 24.44 -7.62 -21.55
N ASP A 41 24.17 -8.24 -22.71
CA ASP A 41 22.96 -9.03 -22.95
C ASP A 41 22.80 -10.15 -21.92
N ALA A 42 23.87 -10.89 -21.63
CA ALA A 42 23.85 -11.95 -20.62
C ALA A 42 23.54 -11.40 -19.22
N LEU A 43 24.12 -10.25 -18.86
CA LEU A 43 23.87 -9.57 -17.58
C LEU A 43 22.41 -9.13 -17.42
N ILE A 44 21.81 -8.59 -18.47
CA ILE A 44 20.38 -8.20 -18.48
C ILE A 44 19.48 -9.42 -18.24
N GLN A 45 19.90 -10.58 -18.75
CA GLN A 45 19.18 -11.84 -18.58
C GLN A 45 19.36 -12.44 -17.19
N GLU A 46 20.18 -11.87 -16.30
CA GLU A 46 20.24 -12.39 -14.94
C GLU A 46 18.96 -12.07 -14.15
N ASN A 47 18.48 -13.07 -13.40
CA ASN A 47 17.26 -12.97 -12.58
C ASN A 47 17.32 -11.81 -11.57
N ASN A 48 18.52 -11.49 -11.10
CA ASN A 48 18.75 -10.46 -10.09
C ASN A 48 18.52 -9.04 -10.61
N PHE A 49 18.52 -8.83 -11.92
CA PHE A 49 18.33 -7.51 -12.53
C PHE A 49 16.95 -7.37 -13.17
N SER A 50 16.44 -8.43 -13.81
CA SER A 50 15.17 -8.42 -14.54
C SER A 50 13.94 -8.77 -13.69
N SER A 51 14.12 -9.15 -12.42
CA SER A 51 13.00 -9.52 -11.54
C SER A 51 12.14 -8.35 -11.08
N ILE A 52 12.68 -7.13 -11.05
CA ILE A 52 11.96 -5.92 -10.66
C ILE A 52 12.02 -4.92 -11.81
N LEU A 53 10.88 -4.65 -12.45
CA LEU A 53 10.78 -3.60 -13.47
C LEU A 53 10.09 -2.38 -12.88
N ASN A 54 10.76 -1.23 -12.95
CA ASN A 54 10.25 0.03 -12.47
C ASN A 54 10.13 1.05 -13.60
N PHE A 55 8.88 1.37 -13.97
CA PHE A 55 8.52 2.31 -15.02
C PHE A 55 8.16 3.70 -14.47
N ILE A 56 8.45 3.95 -13.20
CA ILE A 56 8.17 5.23 -12.54
C ILE A 56 9.46 5.97 -12.36
N LEU A 57 9.51 7.15 -12.98
CA LEU A 57 10.68 8.01 -12.92
C LEU A 57 10.69 8.78 -11.60
N PRO A 58 11.85 8.91 -10.93
CA PRO A 58 11.97 9.63 -9.66
C PRO A 58 11.46 11.07 -9.70
N THR A 59 11.52 11.71 -10.87
CA THR A 59 11.10 13.10 -11.11
C THR A 59 9.59 13.28 -11.28
N SER A 60 8.82 12.21 -11.48
CA SER A 60 7.38 12.30 -11.78
C SER A 60 6.48 12.37 -10.54
N LEU A 61 7.03 12.46 -9.33
CA LEU A 61 6.24 12.54 -8.10
C LEU A 61 5.51 13.88 -7.93
N ASN A 62 5.98 14.96 -8.58
CA ASN A 62 5.42 16.30 -8.34
C ASN A 62 4.67 16.95 -9.52
N HIS A 63 5.02 16.83 -10.80
CA HIS A 63 4.27 17.55 -11.85
C HIS A 63 4.21 16.82 -13.21
N THR A 64 2.96 16.62 -13.65
CA THR A 64 2.34 16.64 -15.00
C THR A 64 3.06 16.28 -16.29
N HIS A 65 4.35 15.99 -16.34
CA HIS A 65 5.00 15.54 -17.56
C HIS A 65 5.42 14.09 -17.39
N ALA A 66 4.61 13.19 -17.98
CA ALA A 66 5.08 11.84 -18.30
C ALA A 66 6.36 12.01 -19.13
N PRO A 67 7.51 11.54 -18.66
CA PRO A 67 8.73 11.73 -19.42
C PRO A 67 8.61 10.99 -20.74
N VAL A 68 9.17 11.58 -21.79
CA VAL A 68 9.38 10.92 -23.07
C VAL A 68 10.48 9.87 -22.84
N ILE A 69 10.12 8.75 -22.23
CA ILE A 69 10.92 7.53 -22.27
C ILE A 69 11.05 7.19 -23.76
N PRO A 70 12.24 6.80 -24.28
CA PRO A 70 12.32 6.08 -25.56
C PRO A 70 11.21 5.05 -25.57
N SER A 71 10.29 5.14 -26.55
CA SER A 71 8.88 4.76 -26.37
C SER A 71 8.72 3.51 -25.52
N VAL A 72 7.85 3.56 -24.50
CA VAL A 72 7.45 2.35 -23.73
C VAL A 72 7.16 1.20 -24.70
N ASP A 73 6.60 1.51 -25.87
CA ASP A 73 6.45 0.60 -27.02
C ASP A 73 7.74 -0.11 -27.45
N GLN A 74 8.85 0.60 -27.66
CA GLN A 74 10.13 -0.01 -28.03
C GLN A 74 10.62 -0.96 -26.93
N PHE A 75 10.55 -0.53 -25.66
CA PHE A 75 10.91 -1.40 -24.55
C PHE A 75 10.03 -2.65 -24.50
N CYS A 76 8.72 -2.46 -24.61
CA CYS A 76 7.71 -3.52 -24.60
C CYS A 76 7.91 -4.52 -25.74
N THR A 77 8.24 -4.05 -26.94
CA THR A 77 8.41 -4.90 -28.13
C THR A 77 9.75 -5.63 -28.15
N SER A 78 10.82 -5.04 -27.61
CA SER A 78 12.18 -5.59 -27.72
C SER A 78 12.70 -6.26 -26.45
N ILE A 79 12.61 -5.60 -25.30
CA ILE A 79 13.20 -6.05 -24.04
C ILE A 79 12.22 -6.95 -23.31
N LEU A 80 11.01 -6.45 -23.12
CA LEU A 80 10.04 -7.07 -22.24
C LEU A 80 9.71 -8.50 -22.67
N ARG A 81 9.58 -8.75 -23.98
CA ARG A 81 9.40 -10.11 -24.53
C ARG A 81 10.52 -11.09 -24.18
N ARG A 82 11.76 -10.61 -23.99
CA ARG A 82 12.92 -11.45 -23.65
C ARG A 82 12.98 -11.76 -22.15
N ILE A 83 12.47 -10.87 -21.31
CA ILE A 83 12.67 -10.95 -19.84
C ILE A 83 11.38 -11.15 -19.04
N ASN A 84 10.20 -11.06 -19.65
CA ASN A 84 8.88 -11.17 -19.01
C ASN A 84 8.73 -12.36 -18.04
N HIS A 85 9.29 -13.52 -18.38
CA HIS A 85 9.25 -14.72 -17.56
C HIS A 85 10.10 -14.61 -16.28
N LYS A 86 10.99 -13.61 -16.16
CA LYS A 86 11.81 -13.38 -14.97
C LYS A 86 11.21 -12.32 -14.05
N VAL A 87 10.31 -11.50 -14.56
CA VAL A 87 9.68 -10.39 -13.83
C VAL A 87 8.80 -10.97 -12.71
N LYS A 88 9.11 -10.59 -11.47
CA LYS A 88 8.36 -10.93 -10.25
C LYS A 88 7.63 -9.73 -9.68
N THR A 89 8.21 -8.53 -9.83
CA THR A 89 7.65 -7.28 -9.34
C THR A 89 7.54 -6.28 -10.47
N LEU A 90 6.36 -5.69 -10.62
CA LEU A 90 6.09 -4.64 -11.59
C LEU A 90 5.67 -3.35 -10.88
N ILE A 91 6.45 -2.29 -11.08
CA ILE A 91 6.18 -0.95 -10.56
C ILE A 91 5.84 -0.04 -11.74
N VAL A 92 4.60 0.42 -11.83
CA VAL A 92 4.08 1.11 -13.02
C VAL A 92 3.21 2.31 -12.66
N GLY A 93 3.24 3.33 -13.52
CA GLY A 93 2.24 4.39 -13.51
C GLY A 93 0.95 3.95 -14.20
N SER A 94 -0.19 4.45 -13.73
CA SER A 94 -1.54 4.18 -14.28
C SER A 94 -1.64 4.39 -15.81
N PHE A 95 -0.95 5.39 -16.35
CA PHE A 95 -0.98 5.70 -17.79
C PHE A 95 -0.30 4.64 -18.66
N SER A 96 0.79 4.03 -18.21
CA SER A 96 1.57 3.05 -18.99
C SER A 96 1.16 1.60 -18.69
N MET A 97 0.28 1.40 -17.73
CA MET A 97 -0.14 0.10 -17.23
C MET A 97 -0.70 -0.79 -18.34
N LYS A 98 -1.56 -0.25 -19.21
CA LYS A 98 -2.12 -0.97 -20.34
C LYS A 98 -0.99 -1.50 -21.24
N ASP A 99 -0.15 -0.61 -21.75
CA ASP A 99 0.86 -0.97 -22.74
C ASP A 99 1.83 -2.03 -22.20
N ILE A 100 2.18 -1.94 -20.91
CA ILE A 100 3.09 -2.88 -20.26
C ILE A 100 2.41 -4.22 -20.02
N LEU A 101 1.22 -4.25 -19.42
CA LEU A 101 0.52 -5.50 -19.11
C LEU A 101 0.11 -6.28 -20.38
N TYR A 102 -0.16 -5.59 -21.48
CA TYR A 102 -0.53 -6.23 -22.75
C TYR A 102 0.68 -6.60 -23.63
N ALA A 103 1.85 -6.03 -23.38
CA ALA A 103 3.03 -6.29 -24.20
C ALA A 103 3.58 -7.73 -24.05
N ALA A 104 3.34 -8.37 -22.91
CA ALA A 104 3.87 -9.70 -22.62
C ALA A 104 3.02 -10.48 -21.60
N ARG A 105 3.21 -11.80 -21.56
CA ARG A 105 2.74 -12.64 -20.45
C ARG A 105 3.78 -12.68 -19.35
N TYR A 106 3.36 -12.55 -18.09
CA TYR A 106 4.26 -12.53 -16.94
C TYR A 106 4.03 -13.72 -16.02
N PRO A 107 4.50 -14.94 -16.36
CA PRO A 107 4.14 -16.16 -15.61
C PRO A 107 4.62 -16.19 -14.15
N ASN A 108 5.57 -15.34 -13.78
CA ASN A 108 6.17 -15.31 -12.43
C ASN A 108 5.87 -14.02 -11.67
N LEU A 109 4.97 -13.17 -12.19
CA LEU A 109 4.64 -11.89 -11.57
C LEU A 109 3.76 -12.10 -10.34
N THR A 110 4.30 -11.75 -9.18
CA THR A 110 3.65 -11.91 -7.87
C THR A 110 3.34 -10.58 -7.20
N GLU A 111 4.04 -9.50 -7.58
CA GLU A 111 3.89 -8.18 -6.98
C GLU A 111 3.59 -7.11 -8.03
N VAL A 112 2.55 -6.31 -7.79
CA VAL A 112 2.21 -5.14 -8.61
C VAL A 112 2.07 -3.91 -7.73
N LYS A 113 2.81 -2.86 -8.08
CA LYS A 113 2.69 -1.54 -7.48
C LYS A 113 2.28 -0.52 -8.53
N LEU A 114 1.06 -0.02 -8.42
CA LEU A 114 0.46 0.92 -9.33
C LEU A 114 0.47 2.32 -8.72
N PHE A 115 1.00 3.30 -9.42
CA PHE A 115 1.03 4.69 -8.98
C PHE A 115 0.16 5.61 -9.83
N ASN A 116 -0.13 6.78 -9.28
CA ASN A 116 -0.98 7.78 -9.90
C ASN A 116 -2.39 7.25 -10.20
N VAL A 117 -2.90 6.39 -9.32
CA VAL A 117 -4.26 5.83 -9.43
C VAL A 117 -5.27 6.96 -9.22
N ASP A 118 -6.23 7.04 -10.12
CA ASP A 118 -7.39 7.92 -10.03
C ASP A 118 -8.69 7.12 -10.33
N SER A 119 -9.82 7.83 -10.33
CA SER A 119 -11.12 7.22 -10.58
C SER A 119 -11.24 6.53 -11.94
N LEU A 120 -10.66 7.13 -12.98
CA LEU A 120 -10.70 6.57 -14.33
C LEU A 120 -9.88 5.28 -14.38
N THR A 121 -8.72 5.27 -13.71
CA THR A 121 -7.88 4.08 -13.56
C THR A 121 -8.64 2.95 -12.87
N ILE A 122 -9.35 3.23 -11.77
CA ILE A 122 -10.16 2.24 -11.05
C ILE A 122 -11.24 1.65 -11.95
N SER A 123 -12.02 2.52 -12.59
CA SER A 123 -13.10 2.10 -13.50
C SER A 123 -12.56 1.21 -14.63
N LEU A 124 -11.46 1.64 -15.25
CA LEU A 124 -10.86 0.93 -16.38
C LEU A 124 -10.29 -0.45 -15.98
N TYR A 125 -9.55 -0.54 -14.88
CA TYR A 125 -8.80 -1.76 -14.58
C TYR A 125 -9.46 -2.70 -13.57
N PHE A 126 -10.34 -2.18 -12.71
CA PHE A 126 -10.89 -2.94 -11.59
C PHE A 126 -12.41 -3.11 -11.64
N THR A 127 -13.22 -2.12 -12.06
CA THR A 127 -14.69 -2.29 -12.01
C THR A 127 -15.29 -2.68 -13.36
N ASP A 128 -15.15 -1.84 -14.39
CA ASP A 128 -16.01 -1.88 -15.58
C ASP A 128 -15.43 -2.81 -16.66
N ASN A 129 -14.13 -2.66 -16.96
CA ASN A 129 -13.47 -3.51 -17.96
C ASN A 129 -12.64 -4.65 -17.33
N LYS A 130 -12.42 -4.62 -16.01
CA LYS A 130 -11.68 -5.64 -15.23
C LYS A 130 -10.37 -6.11 -15.88
N GLN A 131 -9.70 -5.24 -16.63
CA GLN A 131 -8.60 -5.63 -17.51
C GLN A 131 -7.43 -6.26 -16.74
N LEU A 132 -6.99 -5.65 -15.63
CA LEU A 132 -5.92 -6.22 -14.80
C LEU A 132 -6.33 -7.58 -14.21
N LEU A 133 -7.60 -7.70 -13.83
CA LEU A 133 -8.14 -8.88 -13.17
C LEU A 133 -8.29 -10.09 -14.10
N TYR A 134 -8.12 -9.94 -15.41
CA TYR A 134 -8.06 -11.08 -16.33
C TYR A 134 -6.62 -11.51 -16.66
N THR A 135 -5.67 -10.58 -16.68
CA THR A 135 -4.32 -10.86 -17.20
C THR A 135 -3.35 -11.41 -16.16
N VAL A 136 -3.56 -11.12 -14.87
CA VAL A 136 -2.58 -11.41 -13.80
C VAL A 136 -3.13 -12.01 -12.48
N PRO A 137 -4.45 -12.16 -12.26
CA PRO A 137 -5.04 -12.20 -10.91
C PRO A 137 -4.54 -13.31 -9.97
N ARG A 138 -4.36 -14.55 -10.47
CA ARG A 138 -4.16 -15.73 -9.61
C ARG A 138 -2.79 -15.81 -8.96
N GLN A 139 -1.78 -15.19 -9.54
CA GLN A 139 -0.39 -15.29 -9.08
C GLN A 139 0.02 -14.09 -8.21
N ILE A 140 -0.79 -13.02 -8.20
CA ILE A 140 -0.52 -11.84 -7.38
C ILE A 140 -0.70 -12.18 -5.90
N THR A 141 0.38 -12.01 -5.15
CA THR A 141 0.41 -12.08 -3.69
C THR A 141 0.50 -10.71 -3.06
N ASP A 142 0.95 -9.71 -3.80
CA ASP A 142 1.25 -8.37 -3.30
C ASP A 142 0.68 -7.30 -4.25
N LEU A 143 -0.25 -6.48 -3.76
CA LEU A 143 -0.83 -5.38 -4.51
C LEU A 143 -0.72 -4.07 -3.74
N ILE A 144 -0.12 -3.07 -4.36
CA ILE A 144 0.01 -1.72 -3.80
C ILE A 144 -0.58 -0.71 -4.80
N LEU A 145 -1.59 0.03 -4.38
CA LEU A 145 -2.21 1.11 -5.14
C LEU A 145 -1.86 2.45 -4.49
N VAL A 146 -1.19 3.33 -5.23
CA VAL A 146 -0.79 4.67 -4.79
C VAL A 146 -1.60 5.71 -5.57
N PHE A 147 -2.54 6.34 -4.87
CA PHE A 147 -3.44 7.34 -5.43
C PHE A 147 -2.74 8.68 -5.70
N LYS A 148 -3.16 9.33 -6.79
CA LYS A 148 -2.61 10.62 -7.21
C LYS A 148 -3.04 11.75 -6.29
N ASN A 149 -2.14 12.71 -6.11
CA ASN A 149 -2.31 13.94 -5.33
C ASN A 149 -3.32 14.93 -5.97
N LYS A 150 -4.60 14.58 -6.05
CA LYS A 150 -5.67 15.49 -6.48
C LYS A 150 -6.90 15.34 -5.58
N SER A 151 -7.58 16.46 -5.30
CA SER A 151 -8.79 16.43 -4.48
C SER A 151 -9.81 15.48 -5.10
N TYR A 152 -10.20 14.51 -4.30
CA TYR A 152 -11.20 13.52 -4.65
C TYR A 152 -12.56 14.22 -4.79
N LYS A 153 -13.23 14.08 -5.96
CA LYS A 153 -14.62 14.53 -6.15
C LYS A 153 -15.55 13.53 -5.46
N ALA A 154 -16.50 14.01 -4.66
CA ALA A 154 -17.40 13.25 -3.78
C ALA A 154 -18.18 12.04 -4.39
N SER A 155 -18.05 11.75 -5.69
CA SER A 155 -18.75 10.68 -6.41
C SER A 155 -18.09 9.28 -6.33
N LEU A 156 -16.97 9.10 -5.63
CA LEU A 156 -16.33 7.77 -5.44
C LEU A 156 -16.53 7.19 -4.03
N LYS A 157 -17.53 7.67 -3.28
CA LYS A 157 -17.82 7.15 -1.93
C LYS A 157 -18.24 5.69 -1.98
N ASP A 158 -18.94 5.30 -3.06
CA ASP A 158 -19.44 3.93 -3.25
C ASP A 158 -18.43 3.03 -3.98
N TYR A 159 -17.45 3.62 -4.66
CA TYR A 159 -16.48 2.89 -5.48
C TYR A 159 -15.39 2.18 -4.68
N THR A 160 -15.11 2.59 -3.45
CA THR A 160 -14.04 1.96 -2.66
C THR A 160 -14.42 0.54 -2.27
N ALA A 161 -15.63 0.34 -1.75
CA ALA A 161 -16.13 -0.99 -1.42
C ALA A 161 -16.09 -1.93 -2.63
N ASP A 162 -16.57 -1.47 -3.79
CA ASP A 162 -16.53 -2.24 -5.03
C ASP A 162 -15.11 -2.57 -5.49
N LEU A 163 -14.17 -1.62 -5.37
CA LEU A 163 -12.76 -1.85 -5.68
C LEU A 163 -12.18 -2.96 -4.82
N TYR A 164 -12.36 -2.90 -3.50
CA TYR A 164 -11.86 -3.94 -2.60
C TYR A 164 -12.52 -5.28 -2.85
N ALA A 165 -13.86 -5.31 -3.00
CA ALA A 165 -14.60 -6.51 -3.31
C ALA A 165 -14.05 -7.17 -4.57
N CYS A 166 -13.78 -6.37 -5.60
CA CYS A 166 -13.22 -6.85 -6.85
C CYS A 166 -11.80 -7.38 -6.67
N ILE A 167 -10.92 -6.63 -6.02
CA ILE A 167 -9.54 -7.08 -5.73
C ILE A 167 -9.55 -8.42 -5.00
N LEU A 168 -10.30 -8.53 -3.89
CA LEU A 168 -10.33 -9.74 -3.07
C LEU A 168 -10.97 -10.92 -3.80
N LYS A 169 -11.98 -10.68 -4.65
CA LYS A 169 -12.63 -11.71 -5.45
C LYS A 169 -11.72 -12.32 -6.51
N TYR A 170 -10.92 -11.50 -7.19
CA TYR A 170 -10.12 -11.97 -8.33
C TYR A 170 -8.69 -12.32 -7.93
N CYS A 171 -8.07 -11.61 -6.99
CA CYS A 171 -6.73 -11.90 -6.49
C CYS A 171 -6.80 -12.90 -5.31
N GLU A 172 -7.24 -14.13 -5.58
CA GLU A 172 -7.50 -15.16 -4.55
C GLU A 172 -6.27 -15.49 -3.67
N ASN A 173 -5.06 -15.34 -4.22
CA ASN A 173 -3.79 -15.61 -3.52
C ASN A 173 -3.17 -14.36 -2.87
N LEU A 174 -3.90 -13.24 -2.83
CA LEU A 174 -3.41 -11.98 -2.30
C LEU A 174 -3.12 -12.09 -0.80
N LYS A 175 -1.85 -11.89 -0.43
CA LYS A 175 -1.38 -11.88 0.96
C LYS A 175 -1.30 -10.46 1.49
N HIS A 176 -0.83 -9.52 0.67
CA HIS A 176 -0.61 -8.14 1.06
C HIS A 176 -1.39 -7.18 0.15
N LEU A 177 -2.21 -6.33 0.75
CA LEU A 177 -2.93 -5.25 0.06
C LEU A 177 -2.61 -3.92 0.73
N SER A 178 -2.11 -2.96 -0.05
CA SER A 178 -1.95 -1.57 0.41
C SER A 178 -2.63 -0.62 -0.55
N ILE A 179 -3.60 0.13 -0.05
CA ILE A 179 -4.17 1.27 -0.77
C ILE A 179 -3.81 2.53 0.00
N ILE A 180 -2.94 3.33 -0.61
CA ILE A 180 -2.36 4.53 0.01
C ILE A 180 -2.46 5.72 -0.92
N GLY A 181 -2.37 6.92 -0.37
CA GLY A 181 -2.23 8.16 -1.13
C GLY A 181 -0.98 8.91 -0.67
N SER A 182 -0.53 9.88 -1.47
CA SER A 182 0.60 10.75 -1.10
C SER A 182 0.34 11.52 0.20
N TYR A 183 -0.93 11.83 0.49
CA TYR A 183 -1.36 12.27 1.80
C TYR A 183 -2.69 11.58 2.17
N PRO A 184 -3.01 11.48 3.46
CA PRO A 184 -4.18 10.73 3.91
C PRO A 184 -5.51 11.19 3.33
N HIS A 185 -5.66 12.48 3.00
CA HIS A 185 -6.90 13.05 2.47
C HIS A 185 -7.11 12.85 0.96
N TYR A 186 -6.13 12.31 0.23
CA TYR A 186 -6.15 12.28 -1.24
C TYR A 186 -6.62 10.98 -1.86
N TYR A 187 -7.11 10.03 -1.06
CA TYR A 187 -7.72 8.82 -1.59
C TYR A 187 -9.01 8.51 -0.83
N PRO A 188 -10.05 8.00 -1.51
CA PRO A 188 -11.35 7.84 -0.89
C PRO A 188 -11.29 6.81 0.26
N PRO A 189 -11.93 7.09 1.40
CA PRO A 189 -12.03 6.11 2.48
C PRO A 189 -12.94 4.94 2.09
N LEU A 190 -12.64 3.76 2.61
CA LEU A 190 -13.59 2.64 2.64
C LEU A 190 -14.73 2.96 3.62
N VAL A 191 -15.95 2.66 3.18
CA VAL A 191 -17.15 2.64 4.02
C VAL A 191 -17.78 1.26 3.87
N LEU A 192 -17.99 0.58 4.99
CA LEU A 192 -18.55 -0.77 5.06
C LEU A 192 -19.98 -0.78 5.59
N SER A 193 -20.48 0.32 6.17
CA SER A 193 -21.82 0.41 6.78
C SER A 193 -22.97 -0.04 5.86
N ASN A 194 -22.83 0.11 4.54
CA ASN A 194 -23.85 -0.24 3.56
C ASN A 194 -23.49 -1.49 2.72
N VAL A 195 -22.43 -2.21 3.09
CA VAL A 195 -21.87 -3.29 2.28
C VAL A 195 -22.19 -4.63 2.94
N PRO A 196 -22.69 -5.64 2.20
CA PRO A 196 -22.91 -6.98 2.75
C PRO A 196 -21.63 -7.54 3.40
N LEU A 197 -21.77 -8.24 4.53
CA LEU A 197 -20.65 -8.86 5.26
C LEU A 197 -19.80 -9.79 4.36
N THR A 198 -20.43 -10.40 3.37
CA THR A 198 -19.80 -11.32 2.41
C THR A 198 -18.86 -10.64 1.40
N THR A 199 -18.94 -9.32 1.26
CA THR A 199 -18.25 -8.58 0.19
C THR A 199 -16.76 -8.39 0.47
N PHE A 200 -16.34 -8.48 1.74
CA PHE A 200 -14.96 -8.19 2.16
C PHE A 200 -14.32 -9.41 2.84
N PHE A 201 -14.31 -10.55 2.16
CA PHE A 201 -13.75 -11.80 2.69
C PHE A 201 -12.42 -12.13 2.02
N SER A 202 -11.45 -12.58 2.80
CA SER A 202 -10.22 -13.20 2.30
C SER A 202 -9.71 -14.27 3.26
N SER A 203 -9.26 -15.39 2.69
CA SER A 203 -8.63 -16.49 3.41
C SER A 203 -7.10 -16.46 3.35
N THR A 204 -6.50 -15.54 2.59
CA THR A 204 -5.06 -15.48 2.31
C THR A 204 -4.42 -14.15 2.74
N LEU A 205 -5.22 -13.09 2.83
CA LEU A 205 -4.75 -11.76 3.19
C LEU A 205 -4.27 -11.73 4.65
N ASN A 206 -2.98 -11.45 4.83
CA ASN A 206 -2.35 -11.35 6.15
C ASN A 206 -1.86 -9.92 6.47
N LYS A 207 -1.78 -9.04 5.46
CA LYS A 207 -1.44 -7.62 5.63
C LYS A 207 -2.39 -6.72 4.86
N LEU A 208 -2.98 -5.76 5.57
CA LEU A 208 -3.87 -4.75 5.00
C LEU A 208 -3.41 -3.34 5.41
N CYS A 209 -3.21 -2.47 4.43
CA CYS A 209 -3.02 -1.04 4.63
C CYS A 209 -4.12 -0.26 3.92
N ILE A 210 -4.92 0.49 4.69
CA ILE A 210 -6.21 1.02 4.24
C ILE A 210 -6.58 2.35 4.92
N ARG A 211 -7.39 3.15 4.24
CA ARG A 211 -8.15 4.25 4.83
C ARG A 211 -9.61 3.88 4.99
N VAL A 212 -10.18 4.16 6.15
CA VAL A 212 -11.60 4.01 6.43
C VAL A 212 -12.21 5.34 6.82
N ARG A 213 -13.54 5.45 6.68
CA ARG A 213 -14.23 6.71 7.01
C ARG A 213 -14.46 6.82 8.50
N HIS A 214 -15.01 5.78 9.10
CA HIS A 214 -15.40 5.75 10.50
C HIS A 214 -14.69 4.63 11.28
N PHE A 215 -14.73 4.69 12.62
CA PHE A 215 -14.15 3.64 13.45
C PHE A 215 -14.92 2.32 13.32
N GLU A 216 -16.22 2.37 13.11
CA GLU A 216 -17.08 1.21 12.89
C GLU A 216 -16.65 0.43 11.64
N ASP A 217 -16.17 1.13 10.60
CA ASP A 217 -15.61 0.48 9.41
C ASP A 217 -14.30 -0.26 9.74
N CYS A 218 -13.49 0.26 10.67
CA CYS A 218 -12.31 -0.45 11.19
C CYS A 218 -12.73 -1.71 11.93
N LEU A 219 -13.71 -1.60 12.83
CA LEU A 219 -14.24 -2.74 13.57
C LEU A 219 -14.80 -3.80 12.62
N ALA A 220 -15.57 -3.41 11.60
CA ALA A 220 -16.09 -4.32 10.60
C ALA A 220 -14.99 -5.12 9.85
N LEU A 221 -13.75 -4.61 9.75
CA LEU A 221 -12.62 -5.38 9.19
C LEU A 221 -12.08 -6.44 10.16
N LEU A 222 -12.36 -6.30 11.46
CA LEU A 222 -11.91 -7.14 12.55
C LEU A 222 -12.97 -8.15 13.03
N ASP A 223 -14.13 -8.22 12.37
CA ASP A 223 -15.25 -9.10 12.75
C ASP A 223 -15.09 -10.58 12.36
N GLY A 224 -13.86 -11.00 12.05
CA GLY A 224 -13.55 -12.36 11.64
C GLY A 224 -13.63 -12.64 10.14
N ARG A 225 -14.01 -11.66 9.30
CA ARG A 225 -14.00 -11.84 7.83
C ARG A 225 -12.60 -11.92 7.19
N LEU A 226 -11.57 -11.46 7.91
CA LEU A 226 -10.15 -11.51 7.50
C LEU A 226 -9.33 -12.40 8.46
N LYS A 227 -9.60 -13.71 8.45
CA LYS A 227 -9.09 -14.64 9.49
C LYS A 227 -7.56 -14.77 9.55
N GLN A 228 -6.86 -14.56 8.43
CA GLN A 228 -5.39 -14.64 8.38
C GLN A 228 -4.70 -13.29 8.64
N LEU A 229 -5.45 -12.22 8.92
CA LEU A 229 -4.90 -10.90 9.09
C LEU A 229 -4.00 -10.83 10.34
N THR A 230 -2.71 -10.62 10.12
CA THR A 230 -1.70 -10.45 11.18
C THR A 230 -1.22 -9.00 11.29
N THR A 231 -1.33 -8.22 10.21
CA THR A 231 -0.88 -6.83 10.16
C THR A 231 -1.96 -5.92 9.60
N LEU A 232 -2.40 -4.94 10.41
CA LEU A 232 -3.35 -3.92 9.99
C LEU A 232 -2.73 -2.52 10.15
N ILE A 233 -2.72 -1.76 9.07
CA ILE A 233 -2.30 -0.35 9.03
C ILE A 233 -3.51 0.46 8.58
N ILE A 234 -4.06 1.28 9.45
CA ILE A 234 -5.32 1.95 9.20
C ILE A 234 -5.23 3.46 9.42
N PHE A 235 -5.77 4.22 8.47
CA PHE A 235 -6.04 5.64 8.61
C PHE A 235 -7.54 5.87 8.74
N ILE A 236 -7.99 6.51 9.82
CA ILE A 236 -9.41 6.79 10.07
C ILE A 236 -9.65 8.28 9.81
N GLU A 237 -10.54 8.60 8.86
CA GLU A 237 -10.82 10.00 8.47
C GLU A 237 -11.62 10.77 9.51
N ASN A 238 -12.76 10.22 9.95
CA ASN A 238 -13.69 10.92 10.81
C ASN A 238 -14.06 10.08 12.04
N MET A 239 -14.00 10.72 13.20
CA MET A 239 -14.39 10.16 14.50
C MET A 239 -15.54 10.95 15.13
N GLU A 240 -16.21 11.83 14.37
CA GLU A 240 -17.32 12.64 14.85
C GLU A 240 -18.57 11.79 15.11
N TYR A 241 -18.94 11.76 16.40
CA TYR A 241 -20.22 11.48 17.03
C TYR A 241 -21.04 10.22 16.66
N ASP A 242 -21.39 9.52 17.73
CA ASP A 242 -22.58 8.68 17.92
C ASP A 242 -22.63 7.31 17.22
N SER A 243 -22.02 6.32 17.87
CA SER A 243 -22.83 5.37 18.66
C SER A 243 -21.96 4.61 19.68
N LEU A 244 -22.45 4.54 20.92
CA LEU A 244 -21.91 3.77 22.06
C LEU A 244 -22.05 2.25 21.88
N ASN A 245 -22.04 1.76 20.64
CA ASN A 245 -22.12 0.34 20.39
C ASN A 245 -20.77 -0.28 20.72
N VAL A 246 -20.65 -0.76 21.96
CA VAL A 246 -19.61 -1.70 22.36
C VAL A 246 -19.74 -2.89 21.41
N TYR A 247 -18.90 -2.92 20.38
CA TYR A 247 -18.87 -4.03 19.44
C TYR A 247 -18.40 -5.27 20.20
N ASN A 248 -19.32 -6.19 20.41
CA ASN A 248 -19.03 -7.48 21.00
C ASN A 248 -18.39 -8.37 19.92
N MET A 249 -17.08 -8.19 19.72
CA MET A 249 -16.26 -9.00 18.82
C MET A 249 -15.81 -10.28 19.54
N ASP A 250 -16.65 -11.31 19.57
CA ASP A 250 -16.30 -12.55 20.27
C ASP A 250 -15.00 -13.18 19.74
N ASP A 251 -14.69 -12.96 18.45
CA ASP A 251 -13.46 -13.42 17.80
C ASP A 251 -12.72 -12.27 17.09
N LEU A 252 -11.74 -11.64 17.75
CA LEU A 252 -10.79 -10.76 17.07
C LEU A 252 -9.76 -11.59 16.27
N PRO A 253 -9.33 -11.12 15.09
CA PRO A 253 -8.23 -11.77 14.36
C PRO A 253 -6.97 -11.80 15.22
N ASN A 254 -6.11 -12.80 14.97
CA ASN A 254 -4.83 -12.96 15.64
C ASN A 254 -3.80 -11.92 15.14
N LEU A 255 -4.12 -10.65 15.31
CA LEU A 255 -3.30 -9.51 14.94
C LEU A 255 -2.03 -9.48 15.78
N LYS A 256 -0.91 -9.32 15.08
CA LYS A 256 0.42 -9.12 15.65
C LYS A 256 0.84 -7.66 15.57
N CYS A 257 0.50 -6.98 14.47
CA CYS A 257 0.88 -5.59 14.23
C CYS A 257 -0.35 -4.74 13.97
N LEU A 258 -0.50 -3.65 14.73
CA LEU A 258 -1.52 -2.63 14.51
C LEU A 258 -0.86 -1.25 14.41
N SER A 259 -1.14 -0.54 13.32
CA SER A 259 -0.82 0.87 13.19
C SER A 259 -2.11 1.65 12.94
N LEU A 260 -2.47 2.53 13.86
CA LEU A 260 -3.66 3.36 13.77
C LEU A 260 -3.27 4.84 13.71
N THR A 261 -3.72 5.50 12.65
CA THR A 261 -3.59 6.94 12.49
C THR A 261 -4.97 7.57 12.42
N THR A 262 -5.24 8.57 13.27
CA THR A 262 -6.44 9.40 13.14
C THR A 262 -6.12 10.86 13.45
N PRO A 263 -6.49 11.81 12.56
CA PRO A 263 -6.18 13.21 12.75
C PRO A 263 -7.00 13.84 13.87
N PHE A 264 -8.14 13.25 14.24
CA PHE A 264 -9.04 13.75 15.27
C PHE A 264 -9.70 12.58 16.01
N CYS A 265 -9.53 12.52 17.33
CA CYS A 265 -10.21 11.59 18.23
C CYS A 265 -10.72 12.37 19.45
N LEU A 266 -11.98 12.15 19.86
CA LEU A 266 -12.47 12.73 21.11
C LEU A 266 -11.91 11.94 22.30
N THR A 267 -11.69 12.61 23.43
CA THR A 267 -11.25 11.95 24.68
C THR A 267 -12.11 10.74 25.04
N ASN A 268 -13.44 10.91 25.01
CA ASN A 268 -14.36 9.81 25.29
C ASN A 268 -14.19 8.63 24.32
N THR A 269 -13.92 8.88 23.04
CA THR A 269 -13.72 7.81 22.06
C THR A 269 -12.43 7.03 22.32
N TYR A 270 -11.35 7.73 22.69
CA TYR A 270 -10.11 7.07 23.08
C TYR A 270 -10.33 6.16 24.31
N ASP A 271 -10.94 6.71 25.37
CA ASP A 271 -11.10 5.99 26.63
C ASP A 271 -12.14 4.85 26.54
N THR A 272 -13.23 5.05 25.79
CA THR A 272 -14.36 4.08 25.75
C THR A 272 -14.33 3.12 24.56
N GLN A 273 -13.53 3.38 23.52
CA GLN A 273 -13.49 2.52 22.32
C GLN A 273 -12.09 1.99 22.02
N PHE A 274 -11.07 2.84 22.01
CA PHE A 274 -9.71 2.42 21.64
C PHE A 274 -9.08 1.55 22.73
N LEU A 275 -9.06 2.03 23.98
CA LEU A 275 -8.48 1.28 25.09
C LEU A 275 -9.15 -0.10 25.27
N PRO A 276 -10.50 -0.23 25.30
CA PRO A 276 -11.12 -1.54 25.42
C PRO A 276 -10.84 -2.46 24.23
N LEU A 277 -10.74 -1.94 23.00
CA LEU A 277 -10.34 -2.74 21.85
C LEU A 277 -8.91 -3.26 22.02
N PHE A 278 -8.00 -2.40 22.43
CA PHE A 278 -6.59 -2.70 22.68
C PHE A 278 -6.41 -3.77 23.76
N HIS A 279 -7.16 -3.70 24.87
CA HIS A 279 -7.13 -4.70 25.93
C HIS A 279 -7.51 -6.11 25.46
N ARG A 280 -8.30 -6.22 24.38
CA ARG A 280 -8.71 -7.50 23.81
C ARG A 280 -7.71 -8.07 22.81
N MET A 281 -6.76 -7.27 22.33
CA MET A 281 -5.75 -7.69 21.37
C MET A 281 -4.53 -8.34 22.07
N LEU A 282 -4.78 -9.44 22.79
CA LEU A 282 -3.77 -10.10 23.64
C LEU A 282 -2.54 -10.64 22.89
N ASN A 283 -2.66 -10.86 21.58
CA ASN A 283 -1.59 -11.38 20.74
C ASN A 283 -0.77 -10.28 20.06
N LEU A 284 -1.08 -9.01 20.30
CA LEU A 284 -0.42 -7.88 19.67
C LEU A 284 1.04 -7.79 20.13
N GLU A 285 1.94 -7.78 19.16
CA GLU A 285 3.38 -7.73 19.30
C GLU A 285 3.91 -6.30 19.05
N GLU A 286 3.27 -5.58 18.12
CA GLU A 286 3.63 -4.23 17.70
C GLU A 286 2.40 -3.32 17.63
N LEU A 287 2.47 -2.17 18.30
CA LEU A 287 1.44 -1.14 18.30
C LEU A 287 2.03 0.22 17.94
N THR A 288 1.47 0.85 16.93
CA THR A 288 1.83 2.21 16.52
C THR A 288 0.59 3.09 16.49
N LEU A 289 0.60 4.18 17.27
CA LEU A 289 -0.52 5.11 17.38
C LEU A 289 -0.09 6.52 17.00
N TYR A 290 -0.77 7.11 16.03
CA TYR A 290 -0.66 8.51 15.63
C TYR A 290 -2.02 9.17 15.76
N ILE A 291 -2.32 9.69 16.96
CA ILE A 291 -3.67 10.16 17.28
C ILE A 291 -3.64 11.56 17.88
N THR A 292 -4.51 12.45 17.40
CA THR A 292 -4.76 13.72 18.08
C THR A 292 -5.98 13.56 18.97
N ILE A 293 -5.85 13.73 20.29
CA ILE A 293 -6.97 13.67 21.22
C ILE A 293 -7.46 15.08 21.54
N LYS A 294 -8.75 15.34 21.27
CA LYS A 294 -9.41 16.61 21.59
C LYS A 294 -10.08 16.58 22.97
N ASN A 295 -10.05 17.74 23.63
CA ASN A 295 -10.74 18.02 24.89
C ASN A 295 -10.33 17.11 26.05
N ARG A 296 -9.05 16.68 26.08
CA ARG A 296 -8.55 15.87 27.19
C ARG A 296 -8.12 16.79 28.33
N THR A 297 -8.76 16.61 29.48
CA THR A 297 -8.44 17.40 30.69
C THR A 297 -7.20 16.89 31.42
N THR A 298 -6.76 15.67 31.14
CA THR A 298 -5.61 15.02 31.77
C THR A 298 -4.54 14.65 30.75
N PHE A 299 -3.27 14.77 31.14
CA PHE A 299 -2.16 14.36 30.30
C PHE A 299 -2.07 12.82 30.23
N ILE A 300 -1.66 12.29 29.07
CA ILE A 300 -1.31 10.86 28.95
C ILE A 300 0.16 10.72 29.32
N ASP A 301 0.41 10.43 30.59
CA ASP A 301 1.73 10.21 31.15
C ASP A 301 2.17 8.74 31.03
N GLY A 302 3.39 8.45 31.50
CA GLY A 302 3.89 7.09 31.56
C GLY A 302 3.04 6.17 32.45
N THR A 303 2.43 6.71 33.50
CA THR A 303 1.54 5.97 34.40
C THR A 303 0.29 5.48 33.69
N HIS A 304 -0.37 6.37 32.94
CA HIS A 304 -1.54 6.05 32.13
C HIS A 304 -1.18 5.01 31.05
N ILE A 305 -0.08 5.21 30.33
CA ILE A 305 0.38 4.25 29.31
C ILE A 305 0.63 2.87 29.93
N TYR A 306 1.30 2.82 31.07
CA TYR A 306 1.60 1.56 31.74
C TYR A 306 0.31 0.84 32.15
N ASN A 307 -0.55 1.54 32.90
CA ASN A 307 -1.77 0.96 33.47
C ASN A 307 -2.79 0.57 32.38
N GLU A 308 -2.99 1.42 31.38
CA GLU A 308 -4.07 1.26 30.41
C GLU A 308 -3.64 0.55 29.12
N ILE A 309 -2.35 0.35 28.86
CA ILE A 309 -1.89 -0.32 27.62
C ILE A 309 -0.95 -1.47 27.96
N LEU A 310 0.19 -1.18 28.60
CA LEU A 310 1.27 -2.15 28.72
C LEU A 310 0.90 -3.35 29.61
N VAL A 311 0.17 -3.13 30.71
CA VAL A 311 -0.28 -4.21 31.60
C VAL A 311 -1.26 -5.16 30.89
N HIS A 312 -2.01 -4.67 29.91
CA HIS A 312 -3.02 -5.44 29.18
C HIS A 312 -2.50 -6.13 27.92
N MET A 313 -1.25 -5.84 27.50
CA MET A 313 -0.67 -6.37 26.26
C MET A 313 0.64 -7.13 26.53
N PRO A 314 0.57 -8.36 27.06
CA PRO A 314 1.75 -9.10 27.54
C PRO A 314 2.77 -9.47 26.44
N ARG A 315 2.38 -9.42 25.16
CA ARG A 315 3.25 -9.73 24.01
C ARG A 315 3.83 -8.50 23.32
N LEU A 316 3.43 -7.30 23.74
CA LEU A 316 3.84 -6.06 23.11
C LEU A 316 5.32 -5.80 23.40
N HIS A 317 6.13 -5.76 22.35
CA HIS A 317 7.57 -5.49 22.45
C HIS A 317 7.98 -4.24 21.66
N MET A 318 7.13 -3.75 20.75
CA MET A 318 7.30 -2.44 20.11
C MET A 318 6.05 -1.59 20.30
N PHE A 319 6.22 -0.44 20.95
CA PHE A 319 5.16 0.54 21.14
C PHE A 319 5.63 1.92 20.67
N ASN A 320 5.07 2.39 19.56
CA ASN A 320 5.30 3.74 19.05
C ASN A 320 4.07 4.59 19.31
N PHE A 321 4.25 5.69 20.04
CA PHE A 321 3.15 6.49 20.51
C PHE A 321 3.39 7.97 20.22
N CYS A 322 2.59 8.53 19.32
CA CYS A 322 2.58 9.94 18.98
C CYS A 322 1.18 10.49 19.24
N ILE A 323 1.05 11.20 20.37
CA ILE A 323 -0.18 11.89 20.74
C ILE A 323 0.05 13.38 20.78
N SER A 324 -0.81 14.10 20.06
CA SER A 324 -1.06 15.51 20.27
C SER A 324 -2.38 15.68 21.02
N THR A 325 -2.39 16.53 22.04
CA THR A 325 -3.63 16.96 22.68
C THR A 325 -3.99 18.34 22.16
N ASP A 326 -5.21 18.49 21.63
CA ASP A 326 -5.73 19.78 21.19
C ASP A 326 -6.85 20.20 22.16
N ASN A 327 -6.57 21.23 22.95
CA ASN A 327 -7.56 21.87 23.79
C ASN A 327 -8.14 23.01 22.97
N TYR A 328 -9.34 22.80 22.42
CA TYR A 328 -10.08 23.87 21.79
C TYR A 328 -10.53 24.84 22.89
N ILE A 329 -9.65 25.77 23.27
CA ILE A 329 -10.03 26.95 24.05
C ILE A 329 -10.78 27.82 23.05
N GLY A 330 -12.11 27.66 23.01
CA GLY A 330 -12.96 28.50 22.18
C GLY A 330 -12.59 29.96 22.42
N SER A 331 -12.18 30.66 21.37
CA SER A 331 -12.15 32.11 21.37
C SER A 331 -13.60 32.57 21.54
N PHE A 332 -14.00 32.87 22.77
CA PHE A 332 -15.12 33.76 23.01
C PHE A 332 -14.65 35.17 22.65
N SER A 333 -15.00 35.61 21.45
CA SER A 333 -15.18 37.03 21.10
C SER A 333 -15.99 37.13 19.81
#